data_AF-A0A9D1HIS6-F1
#
_entry.id   AF-A0A9D1HIS6-F1
#
_cell.length_a   1.000
_cell.length_b   1.000
_cell.length_c   1.000
_cell.angle_alpha   90.00
_cell.angle_beta   90.00
_cell.angle_gamma   90.00
#
_symmetry.space_group_name_H-M   'P 1'
#
loop_
_entity.id
_entity.type
_entity.pdbx_description
1 polymer ?
#
loop_
_entity_poly.entity_id
_entity_poly.type
_entity_poly.pdbx_seq_one_letter_code
_entity_poly.pdbx_strand_id
1 'polypeptide(L)'
;EQTLYLLSLVRLLLPHVLLPATTALGTIDPQGREKGILSGANVVMPNLSPENVREKYLLYDNKIHTGKEAAECLGELKRSMAEIGYEVAVDRGDFAGTVEKQKSAEHK
;
A
#
# COMPACT_ATOMS: atom_id res chain seq x y z
N GLU A 1 -2.63 13.64 -8.37
CA GLU A 1 -3.08 12.92 -9.59
C GLU A 1 -1.98 12.11 -10.27
N GLN A 2 -0.82 12.69 -10.60
CA GLN A 2 0.28 11.96 -11.29
C GLN A 2 0.73 10.67 -10.57
N THR A 3 0.83 10.67 -9.24
CA THR A 3 1.21 9.47 -8.48
C THR A 3 0.23 8.31 -8.66
N LEU A 4 -1.08 8.60 -8.65
CA LEU A 4 -2.13 7.59 -8.84
C LEU A 4 -2.08 7.02 -10.27
N TYR A 5 -1.86 7.88 -11.26
CA TYR A 5 -1.66 7.45 -12.64
C TYR A 5 -0.47 6.50 -12.78
N LEU A 6 0.65 6.80 -12.12
CA LEU A 6 1.82 5.92 -12.11
C LEU A 6 1.54 4.58 -11.42
N LEU A 7 0.75 4.55 -10.33
CA LEU A 7 0.31 3.29 -9.71
C LEU A 7 -0.47 2.42 -10.71
N SER A 8 -1.40 3.01 -11.46
CA SER A 8 -2.17 2.31 -12.48
C SER A 8 -1.27 1.73 -13.57
N LEU A 9 -0.28 2.51 -14.03
CA LEU A 9 0.71 2.02 -15.01
C LEU A 9 1.55 0.86 -14.46
N VAL A 10 2.04 0.97 -13.22
CA VAL A 10 2.81 -0.10 -12.57
C VAL A 10 1.98 -1.37 -12.45
N ARG A 11 0.69 -1.27 -12.08
CA ARG A 11 -0.20 -2.43 -12.03
C ARG A 11 -0.35 -3.10 -13.39
N LEU A 12 -0.47 -2.33 -14.48
CA LEU A 12 -0.56 -2.88 -15.83
C LEU A 12 0.74 -3.55 -16.28
N LEU A 13 1.90 -2.94 -15.95
CA LEU A 13 3.21 -3.48 -16.33
C LEU A 13 3.62 -4.70 -15.49
N LEU A 14 3.24 -4.73 -14.22
CA LEU A 14 3.61 -5.77 -13.26
C LEU A 14 2.35 -6.33 -12.57
N PRO A 15 1.54 -7.15 -13.25
CA PRO A 15 0.20 -7.54 -12.77
C PRO A 15 0.19 -8.22 -11.41
N HIS A 16 1.27 -8.91 -11.05
CA HIS A 16 1.38 -9.68 -9.81
C HIS A 16 2.10 -8.94 -8.67
N VAL A 17 2.58 -7.70 -8.89
CA VAL A 17 3.37 -7.00 -7.87
C VAL A 17 2.54 -6.67 -6.63
N LEU A 18 3.18 -6.77 -5.46
CA LEU A 18 2.67 -6.23 -4.20
C LEU A 18 2.93 -4.71 -4.21
N LEU A 19 1.88 -3.95 -4.48
CA LEU A 19 1.95 -2.51 -4.68
C LEU A 19 1.33 -1.79 -3.48
N PRO A 20 2.11 -1.07 -2.65
CA PRO A 20 1.59 -0.38 -1.48
C PRO A 20 0.89 0.94 -1.83
N ALA A 21 -0.29 1.15 -1.24
CA ALA A 21 -0.88 2.48 -1.04
C ALA A 21 -0.19 3.11 0.18
N THR A 22 0.85 3.90 -0.07
CA THR A 22 1.74 4.40 0.98
C THR A 22 1.08 5.47 1.86
N THR A 23 1.54 5.62 3.11
CA THR A 23 1.11 6.69 4.04
C THR A 23 1.22 8.09 3.44
N ALA A 24 2.15 8.30 2.50
CA ALA A 24 2.32 9.60 1.84
C ALA A 24 1.08 9.99 1.03
N LEU A 25 0.37 9.03 0.44
CA LEU A 25 -0.90 9.30 -0.26
C LEU A 25 -1.94 9.82 0.72
N GLY A 26 -2.09 9.17 1.89
CA GLY A 26 -3.00 9.62 2.95
C GLY A 26 -2.61 10.98 3.53
N THR A 27 -1.32 11.30 3.56
CA THR A 27 -0.83 12.61 4.04
C THR A 27 -1.20 13.75 3.10
N ILE A 28 -1.12 13.53 1.79
CA ILE A 28 -1.43 14.55 0.78
C ILE A 28 -2.95 14.69 0.59
N ASP A 29 -3.71 13.62 0.80
CA ASP A 29 -5.16 13.57 0.60
C ASP A 29 -5.81 12.67 1.66
N PRO A 30 -6.84 13.12 2.39
CA PRO A 30 -7.55 12.29 3.38
C PRO A 30 -8.12 10.97 2.83
N GLN A 31 -8.37 10.88 1.51
CA GLN A 31 -8.81 9.66 0.81
C GLN A 31 -7.70 9.06 -0.07
N GLY A 32 -6.45 9.50 0.09
CA GLY A 32 -5.35 9.13 -0.79
C GLY A 32 -5.02 7.63 -0.73
N ARG A 33 -5.23 6.98 0.42
CA ARG A 33 -5.05 5.53 0.56
C ARG A 33 -6.06 4.77 -0.29
N GLU A 34 -7.34 5.09 -0.14
CA GLU A 34 -8.45 4.51 -0.89
C GLU A 34 -8.27 4.74 -2.38
N LYS A 35 -7.92 5.97 -2.78
CA LYS A 35 -7.59 6.30 -4.17
C LYS A 35 -6.40 5.48 -4.68
N GLY A 36 -5.38 5.24 -3.85
CA GLY A 36 -4.24 4.38 -4.19
C GLY A 36 -4.67 2.95 -4.49
N ILE A 37 -5.52 2.36 -3.64
CA ILE A 37 -6.08 1.01 -3.82
C ILE A 37 -6.89 0.94 -5.12
N LEU A 38 -7.79 1.90 -5.34
CA LEU A 38 -8.58 2.00 -6.57
C LEU A 38 -7.71 2.23 -7.83
N SER A 39 -6.49 2.73 -7.67
CA SER A 39 -5.50 2.91 -8.75
C SER A 39 -4.58 1.69 -8.93
N GLY A 40 -4.90 0.55 -8.33
CA GLY A 40 -4.17 -0.71 -8.54
C GLY A 40 -3.23 -1.10 -7.41
N ALA A 41 -3.12 -0.34 -6.31
CA ALA A 41 -2.44 -0.82 -5.12
C ALA A 41 -3.21 -1.97 -4.45
N ASN A 42 -2.50 -2.89 -3.80
CA ASN A 42 -3.10 -4.04 -3.10
C ASN A 42 -2.47 -4.30 -1.73
N VAL A 43 -1.65 -3.37 -1.23
CA VAL A 43 -1.03 -3.44 0.10
C VAL A 43 -1.33 -2.13 0.84
N VAL A 44 -1.70 -2.24 2.11
CA VAL A 44 -1.82 -1.11 3.06
C VAL A 44 -0.83 -1.31 4.19
N MET A 45 -0.23 -0.22 4.67
CA MET A 45 0.85 -0.27 5.66
C MET A 45 0.45 0.50 6.93
N PRO A 46 -0.20 -0.16 7.92
CA PRO A 46 -0.49 0.50 9.18
C PRO A 46 0.79 0.81 9.95
N ASN A 47 0.84 1.97 10.58
CA ASN A 47 1.89 2.38 11.48
C ASN A 47 1.71 1.68 12.84
N LEU A 48 2.65 0.81 13.19
CA LEU A 48 2.65 0.06 14.45
C LEU A 48 3.52 0.71 15.55
N SER A 49 4.16 1.84 15.26
CA SER A 49 4.98 2.53 16.26
C SER A 49 4.10 3.08 17.38
N PRO A 50 4.53 2.91 18.65
CA PRO A 50 3.85 3.52 19.79
C PRO A 50 3.70 5.04 19.63
N GLU A 51 2.56 5.58 20.06
CA GLU A 51 2.21 6.99 19.86
C GLU A 51 3.29 7.93 20.40
N ASN A 52 3.81 7.64 21.60
CA ASN A 52 4.82 8.44 22.30
C ASN A 52 6.20 8.52 21.61
N VAL A 53 6.44 7.73 20.57
CA VAL A 53 7.70 7.77 19.80
C VAL A 53 7.48 8.03 18.31
N ARG A 54 6.23 8.13 17.86
CA ARG A 54 5.92 8.23 16.44
C ARG A 54 6.39 9.54 15.81
N GLU A 55 6.39 10.62 16.59
CA GLU A 55 6.95 11.93 16.21
C GLU A 55 8.47 11.90 15.97
N LYS A 56 9.19 10.90 16.52
CA LYS A 56 10.64 10.75 16.30
C LYS A 56 10.95 10.23 14.90
N TYR A 57 9.93 9.79 14.14
CA TYR A 57 10.08 9.22 12.80
C TYR A 57 9.27 10.02 11.76
N LEU A 58 9.67 11.28 11.59
CA LEU A 58 9.16 12.21 10.58
C LEU A 58 10.09 12.19 9.36
N LEU A 59 9.66 11.49 8.30
CA LEU A 59 10.39 11.44 7.02
C LEU A 59 10.08 12.63 6.11
N TYR A 60 8.95 13.30 6.35
CA TYR A 60 8.47 14.46 5.60
C TYR A 60 7.52 15.27 6.48
N ASP A 61 7.40 16.56 6.18
CA ASP A 61 6.50 17.47 6.86
C ASP A 61 5.05 16.99 6.75
N ASN A 62 4.30 17.13 7.84
CA ASN A 62 2.89 16.72 7.96
C ASN A 62 2.63 15.21 7.82
N LYS A 63 3.65 14.35 7.90
CA LYS A 63 3.45 12.89 7.95
C LYS A 63 2.39 12.53 8.98
N ILE A 64 1.28 11.94 8.53
CA ILE A 64 0.19 11.56 9.42
C ILE A 64 0.75 10.60 10.48
N HIS A 65 0.70 11.05 11.72
CA HIS A 65 1.12 10.27 12.88
C HIS A 65 -0.01 10.11 13.91
N THR A 66 -1.13 10.83 13.78
CA THR A 66 -2.32 10.76 14.64
C THR A 66 -3.52 10.20 13.87
N GLY A 67 -4.29 9.27 14.47
CA GLY A 67 -5.48 8.63 13.85
C GLY A 67 -5.18 7.56 12.77
N LYS A 68 -6.26 6.96 12.21
CA LYS A 68 -6.48 5.98 11.08
C LYS A 68 -5.34 5.14 10.46
N GLU A 69 -4.09 5.58 10.56
CA GLU A 69 -2.85 4.87 10.22
C GLU A 69 -2.35 4.00 11.39
N ALA A 70 -2.73 4.27 12.64
CA ALA A 70 -2.26 3.49 13.79
C ALA A 70 -2.78 2.04 13.78
N ALA A 71 -1.96 1.08 14.20
CA ALA A 71 -2.35 -0.30 14.48
C ALA A 71 -3.64 -0.42 15.31
N GLU A 72 -3.79 0.50 16.26
CA GLU A 72 -4.91 0.63 17.18
C GLU A 72 -6.25 0.87 16.45
N CYS A 73 -6.20 1.34 15.20
CA CYS A 73 -7.36 1.58 14.33
C CYS A 73 -7.50 0.54 13.21
N LEU A 74 -7.03 -0.71 13.37
CA LEU A 74 -7.24 -1.77 12.37
C LEU A 74 -8.73 -1.92 11.97
N GLY A 75 -9.65 -1.71 12.91
CA GLY A 75 -11.09 -1.69 12.64
C GLY A 75 -11.53 -0.56 11.69
N GLU A 76 -10.95 0.63 11.84
CA GLU A 76 -11.23 1.76 10.93
C GLU A 76 -10.64 1.52 9.55
N LEU A 77 -9.43 0.96 9.47
CA LEU A 77 -8.80 0.56 8.21
C LEU A 77 -9.68 -0.46 7.47
N LYS A 78 -10.13 -1.51 8.17
CA LYS A 78 -11.04 -2.51 7.60
C LYS A 78 -12.34 -1.89 7.09
N ARG A 79 -12.92 -0.95 7.85
CA ARG A 79 -14.15 -0.25 7.45
C ARG A 79 -13.94 0.60 6.20
N SER A 80 -12.87 1.39 6.14
CA SER A 80 -12.55 2.23 4.99
C SER A 80 -12.29 1.39 3.73
N MET A 81 -11.61 0.25 3.84
CA MET A 81 -11.43 -0.67 2.71
C MET A 81 -12.76 -1.31 2.28
N ALA A 82 -13.64 -1.65 3.23
CA ALA A 82 -14.96 -2.20 2.91
C ALA A 82 -15.85 -1.17 2.19
N GLU A 83 -15.77 0.12 2.53
CA GLU A 83 -16.49 1.21 1.87
C GLU A 83 -16.16 1.34 0.37
N ILE A 84 -14.95 0.93 -0.04
CA ILE A 84 -14.53 0.89 -1.44
C ILE A 84 -14.64 -0.51 -2.08
N GLY A 85 -15.25 -1.47 -1.40
CA GLY A 85 -15.52 -2.82 -1.92
C GLY A 85 -14.38 -3.83 -1.77
N TYR A 86 -13.44 -3.59 -0.84
CA TYR A 86 -12.29 -4.47 -0.59
C TYR A 86 -12.32 -5.07 0.81
N GLU A 87 -11.75 -6.26 0.94
CA GLU A 87 -11.52 -6.92 2.23
C GLU A 87 -10.03 -6.91 2.57
N VAL A 88 -9.70 -6.64 3.84
CA VAL A 88 -8.32 -6.68 4.32
C VAL A 88 -7.95 -8.10 4.71
N ALA A 89 -7.10 -8.75 3.91
CA ALA A 89 -6.42 -9.97 4.29
C ALA A 89 -5.41 -9.70 5.42
N VAL A 90 -5.39 -10.56 6.43
CA VAL A 90 -4.46 -10.48 7.58
C VAL A 90 -3.43 -11.62 7.59
N ASP A 91 -3.48 -12.47 6.58
CA ASP A 91 -2.54 -13.56 6.38
C ASP A 91 -1.21 -13.03 5.80
N ARG A 92 -0.21 -13.91 5.74
CA ARG A 92 1.04 -13.59 5.09
C ARG A 92 0.83 -13.35 3.59
N GLY A 93 1.10 -12.13 3.13
CA GLY A 93 0.99 -11.74 1.72
C GLY A 93 2.29 -11.94 0.95
N ASP A 94 2.62 -13.18 0.60
CA ASP A 94 3.77 -13.47 -0.27
C ASP A 94 3.41 -13.27 -1.76
N PHE A 95 4.41 -12.89 -2.57
CA PHE A 95 4.25 -12.79 -4.03
C PHE A 95 4.02 -14.18 -4.64
N ALA A 96 2.90 -14.37 -5.34
CA ALA A 96 2.49 -15.65 -5.90
C ALA A 96 3.09 -15.97 -7.29
N GLY A 97 4.21 -15.36 -7.67
CA GLY A 97 4.69 -15.41 -9.06
C GLY A 97 4.95 -16.80 -9.62
N THR A 98 4.50 -17.01 -10.86
CA THR A 98 4.98 -18.06 -11.74
C THR A 98 6.46 -17.82 -12.05
N VAL A 99 7.33 -18.73 -11.63
CA VAL A 99 8.72 -18.77 -12.09
C VAL A 99 8.70 -19.22 -13.55
N GLU A 100 8.62 -18.28 -14.50
CA GLU A 100 9.01 -18.60 -15.87
C GLU A 100 10.50 -18.92 -15.85
N LYS A 101 10.84 -20.20 -15.95
CA LYS A 101 12.21 -20.65 -16.13
C LYS A 101 12.76 -19.94 -17.37
N GLN A 102 13.71 -19.02 -17.17
CA GLN A 102 14.51 -18.47 -18.26
C GLN A 102 15.07 -19.65 -19.05
N LYS A 103 14.62 -19.83 -20.30
CA LYS A 103 15.27 -20.74 -21.24
C LYS A 103 16.67 -20.18 -21.47
N SER A 104 17.67 -20.85 -20.91
CA SER A 104 19.08 -20.65 -21.20
C SER A 104 19.30 -20.73 -22.71
N ALA A 105 19.48 -19.59 -23.35
CA ALA A 105 20.00 -19.51 -24.70
C ALA A 105 21.52 -19.73 -24.63
N GLU A 106 21.93 -20.98 -24.43
CA GLU A 106 23.28 -21.40 -24.81
C GLU A 106 23.33 -21.47 -26.34
N HIS A 107 23.75 -20.38 -26.97
CA HIS A 107 24.31 -20.45 -28.33
C HIS A 107 25.75 -20.95 -28.20
N LYS A 108 25.96 -22.23 -28.52
CA LYS A 108 27.23 -22.76 -28.98
C LYS A 108 27.13 -23.01 -30.48
#